data_AF-A0A2V9SR61-F1
#
_entry.id   AF-A0A2V9SR61-F1
#
_cell.length_a   1.000
_cell.length_b   1.000
_cell.length_c   1.000
_cell.angle_alpha   90.00
_cell.angle_beta   90.00
_cell.angle_gamma   90.00
#
_symmetry.space_group_name_H-M   'P 1'
#
loop_
_entity.id
_entity.type
_entity.pdbx_description
1 polymer ?
#
loop_
_entity_poly.entity_id
_entity_poly.type
_entity_poly.pdbx_seq_one_letter_code
_entity_poly.pdbx_strand_id
1 'polypeptide(L)'
;MLTERVEFVAANDSEIFSAIPAAPAVFLLRADDPQSEPYVSKTANLRRRAQRILGSPTEGSRRLNLRERVRWIEYIPTGSDFESGFLLYRVLRSLLPKNYSDRLRLRFAPLVKLHLENEYPRASVTTRLGRLSGRNLYYGPFPSRSIAEKFASDSLDFFKMRRCVDDLHPDPAFPGCIYSEMKMCLAPCFKGCTDDEYGAEVARVQNYFDSSGRSLVREISAMRDQASSNLDFENAAALHARIDKIKPVLSQLSEIVHRIDRLAGVMIQGSAVPGCVVLFQVNRGLIAEPVTFAIQPAEHTKSQSMESRLQGALAPIPASSQIALETMEHLAILKRWYYRSRRAGEIFFADESGTMPWRRIVRGIARVYRGEQAERAEPATSTGIDPRLAEPSTL
;
A
#
# COMPACT_ATOMS: atom_id res chain seq x y z
N MET A 1 -20.01 12.14 11.35
CA MET A 1 -20.74 10.96 11.88
C MET A 1 -21.77 10.54 10.85
N LEU A 2 -22.27 9.30 10.89
CA LEU A 2 -22.94 8.67 9.75
C LEU A 2 -24.18 9.44 9.24
N THR A 3 -24.46 9.33 7.94
CA THR A 3 -25.41 10.22 7.23
C THR A 3 -26.88 9.88 7.50
N GLU A 4 -27.21 8.60 7.68
CA GLU A 4 -28.57 8.13 7.92
C GLU A 4 -28.77 7.76 9.39
N ARG A 5 -29.92 8.13 9.97
CA ARG A 5 -30.30 7.80 11.35
C ARG A 5 -31.78 7.42 11.43
N VAL A 6 -32.05 6.29 12.08
CA VAL A 6 -33.41 5.77 12.30
C VAL A 6 -33.59 5.46 13.78
N GLU A 7 -34.71 5.88 14.35
CA GLU A 7 -35.10 5.50 15.71
C GLU A 7 -35.57 4.05 15.73
N PHE A 8 -35.07 3.28 16.69
CA PHE A 8 -35.46 1.88 16.88
C PHE A 8 -36.48 1.76 18.01
N VAL A 9 -37.71 1.42 17.64
CA VAL A 9 -38.80 1.09 18.57
C VAL A 9 -39.16 -0.37 18.39
N ALA A 10 -39.01 -1.17 19.44
CA ALA A 10 -39.22 -2.62 19.39
C ALA A 10 -40.64 -3.01 18.96
N ALA A 11 -41.65 -2.19 19.24
CA ALA A 11 -43.03 -2.45 18.82
C ALA A 11 -43.22 -2.39 17.29
N ASN A 12 -42.41 -1.61 16.58
CA ASN A 12 -42.54 -1.33 15.13
C ASN A 12 -41.35 -1.87 14.34
N ASP A 13 -40.71 -2.94 14.83
CA ASP A 13 -39.44 -3.42 14.30
C ASP A 13 -39.50 -3.85 12.83
N SER A 14 -40.61 -4.46 12.39
CA SER A 14 -40.82 -4.90 11.01
C SER A 14 -40.76 -3.74 10.01
N GLU A 15 -41.45 -2.64 10.31
CA GLU A 15 -41.46 -1.43 9.48
C GLU A 15 -40.05 -0.82 9.41
N ILE A 16 -39.37 -0.69 10.55
CA ILE A 16 -38.00 -0.16 10.64
C ILE A 16 -37.03 -1.01 9.81
N PHE A 17 -37.10 -2.34 9.93
CA PHE A 17 -36.24 -3.23 9.14
C PHE A 17 -36.53 -3.14 7.64
N SER A 18 -37.78 -2.91 7.25
CA SER A 18 -38.15 -2.73 5.84
C SER A 18 -37.60 -1.42 5.26
N ALA A 19 -37.59 -0.34 6.06
CA ALA A 19 -37.08 0.97 5.68
C ALA A 19 -35.55 1.00 5.52
N ILE A 20 -34.84 0.16 6.27
CA ILE A 20 -33.39 0.03 6.16
C ILE A 20 -33.01 -0.73 4.87
N PRO A 21 -31.97 -0.29 4.13
CA PRO A 21 -31.58 -0.92 2.87
C PRO A 21 -30.99 -2.33 3.09
N ALA A 22 -31.28 -3.22 2.14
CA ALA A 22 -30.67 -4.55 2.04
C ALA A 22 -29.32 -4.49 1.30
N ALA A 23 -28.42 -3.61 1.74
CA ALA A 23 -27.15 -3.32 1.07
C ALA A 23 -25.95 -3.41 2.04
N PRO A 24 -24.70 -3.46 1.54
CA PRO A 24 -23.52 -3.31 2.36
C PRO A 24 -23.49 -1.93 3.03
N ALA A 25 -23.09 -1.89 4.30
CA ALA A 25 -23.02 -0.65 5.07
C ALA A 25 -22.08 -0.76 6.27
N VAL A 26 -21.60 0.39 6.73
CA VAL A 26 -21.09 0.58 8.09
C VAL A 26 -22.22 1.15 8.94
N PHE A 27 -22.44 0.58 10.13
CA PHE A 27 -23.53 0.98 11.01
C PHE A 27 -23.12 1.03 12.48
N LEU A 28 -23.89 1.81 13.23
CA LEU A 28 -23.74 2.07 14.65
C LEU A 28 -25.09 1.86 15.32
N LEU A 29 -25.07 1.13 16.43
CA LEU A 29 -26.23 1.00 17.30
C LEU A 29 -25.93 1.74 18.60
N ARG A 30 -26.76 2.74 18.92
CA ARG A 30 -26.63 3.53 20.15
C ARG A 30 -27.77 3.26 21.10
N ALA A 31 -27.46 3.31 22.39
CA ALA A 31 -28.47 3.41 23.44
C ALA A 31 -29.02 4.83 23.52
N ASP A 32 -29.99 5.02 24.41
CA ASP A 32 -30.49 6.36 24.77
C ASP A 32 -29.42 7.16 25.52
N ASP A 33 -28.72 6.48 26.43
CA ASP A 33 -27.62 7.05 27.19
C ASP A 33 -26.44 7.41 26.26
N PRO A 34 -26.06 8.70 26.16
CA PRO A 34 -24.94 9.15 25.34
C PRO A 34 -23.57 8.61 25.80
N GLN A 35 -23.43 8.19 27.06
CA GLN A 35 -22.18 7.66 27.60
C GLN A 35 -21.95 6.18 27.25
N SER A 36 -23.01 5.48 26.85
CA SER A 36 -22.94 4.06 26.50
C SER A 36 -22.13 3.83 25.22
N GLU A 37 -21.21 2.86 25.26
CA GLU A 37 -20.37 2.53 24.10
C GLU A 37 -21.22 2.04 22.92
N PRO A 38 -21.12 2.66 21.72
CA PRO A 38 -21.89 2.24 20.56
C PRO A 38 -21.39 0.90 20.02
N TYR A 39 -22.32 0.05 19.56
CA TYR A 39 -21.95 -1.13 18.76
C TYR A 39 -21.65 -0.69 17.32
N VAL A 40 -20.39 -0.74 16.92
CA VAL A 40 -19.93 -0.34 15.58
C VAL A 40 -19.52 -1.56 14.77
N SER A 41 -20.03 -1.71 13.55
CA SER A 41 -19.64 -2.81 12.66
C SER A 41 -19.86 -2.49 11.19
N LYS A 42 -19.31 -3.33 10.32
CA LYS A 42 -19.64 -3.36 8.88
C LYS A 42 -20.38 -4.64 8.53
N THR A 43 -21.19 -4.60 7.49
CA THR A 43 -21.94 -5.77 7.01
C THR A 43 -22.18 -5.72 5.51
N ALA A 44 -22.39 -6.88 4.90
CA ALA A 44 -22.76 -7.00 3.49
C ALA A 44 -24.27 -6.81 3.26
N ASN A 45 -25.10 -6.92 4.31
CA ASN A 45 -26.54 -6.69 4.22
C ASN A 45 -27.04 -6.13 5.55
N LEU A 46 -27.29 -4.82 5.56
CA LEU A 46 -27.67 -4.08 6.77
C LEU A 46 -28.99 -4.55 7.34
N ARG A 47 -30.05 -4.65 6.52
CA ARG A 47 -31.36 -5.16 6.93
C ARG A 47 -31.27 -6.50 7.65
N ARG A 48 -30.64 -7.50 7.04
CA ARG A 48 -30.48 -8.85 7.62
C ARG A 48 -29.65 -8.81 8.91
N ARG A 49 -28.62 -7.97 8.97
CA ARG A 49 -27.77 -7.83 10.15
C ARG A 49 -28.53 -7.17 11.31
N ALA A 50 -29.34 -6.14 11.03
CA ALA A 50 -30.19 -5.45 11.99
C ALA A 50 -31.25 -6.41 12.56
N GLN A 51 -31.99 -7.12 11.70
CA GLN A 51 -32.95 -8.15 12.11
C GLN A 51 -32.32 -9.21 13.02
N ARG A 52 -31.09 -9.64 12.73
CA ARG A 52 -30.39 -10.65 13.53
C ARG A 52 -29.96 -10.16 14.92
N ILE A 53 -29.66 -8.87 15.08
CA ILE A 53 -29.17 -8.30 16.36
C ILE A 53 -30.32 -7.70 17.18
N LEU A 54 -31.31 -7.12 16.52
CA LEU A 54 -32.38 -6.34 17.12
C LEU A 54 -33.75 -7.03 17.04
N GLY A 55 -33.88 -8.14 16.31
CA GLY A 55 -35.11 -8.93 16.27
C GLY A 55 -35.43 -9.61 17.60
N SER A 56 -36.62 -10.20 17.69
CA SER A 56 -37.05 -10.93 18.89
C SER A 56 -36.03 -12.00 19.28
N PRO A 57 -35.66 -12.08 20.57
CA PRO A 57 -34.76 -13.12 21.06
C PRO A 57 -35.33 -14.50 20.76
N THR A 58 -34.47 -15.41 20.31
CA THR A 58 -34.82 -16.83 20.22
C THR A 58 -34.43 -17.51 21.53
N GLU A 59 -35.34 -18.23 22.17
CA GLU A 59 -35.07 -18.96 23.41
C GLU A 59 -33.87 -19.90 23.26
N GLY A 60 -32.99 -19.92 24.27
CA GLY A 60 -31.76 -20.73 24.28
C GLY A 60 -30.63 -20.22 23.37
N SER A 61 -30.80 -19.11 22.64
CA SER A 61 -29.77 -18.59 21.76
C SER A 61 -28.68 -17.84 22.52
N ARG A 62 -27.41 -18.22 22.32
CA ARG A 62 -26.22 -17.46 22.80
C ARG A 62 -25.81 -16.31 21.86
N ARG A 63 -26.67 -15.95 20.90
CA ARG A 63 -26.38 -14.88 19.94
C ARG A 63 -26.51 -13.52 20.62
N LEU A 64 -25.62 -12.60 20.27
CA LEU A 64 -25.73 -11.19 20.70
C LEU A 64 -27.09 -10.62 20.25
N ASN A 65 -27.90 -10.20 21.23
CA ASN A 65 -29.14 -9.47 21.03
C ASN A 65 -29.05 -8.12 21.76
N LEU A 66 -29.33 -7.04 21.05
CA LEU A 66 -29.26 -5.67 21.58
C LEU A 66 -30.61 -4.94 21.51
N ARG A 67 -31.71 -5.67 21.28
CA ARG A 67 -33.05 -5.11 21.07
C ARG A 67 -33.48 -4.14 22.17
N GLU A 68 -33.27 -4.51 23.43
CA GLU A 68 -33.71 -3.71 24.57
C GLU A 68 -32.82 -2.50 24.85
N ARG A 69 -31.55 -2.55 24.42
CA ARG A 69 -30.54 -1.53 24.71
C ARG A 69 -30.43 -0.46 23.63
N VAL A 70 -30.83 -0.76 22.41
CA VAL A 70 -30.65 0.14 21.27
C VAL A 70 -31.87 1.05 21.12
N ARG A 71 -31.60 2.31 20.79
CA ARG A 71 -32.58 3.34 20.44
C ARG A 71 -32.32 3.98 19.09
N TRP A 72 -31.08 4.02 18.64
CA TRP A 72 -30.74 4.64 17.36
C TRP A 72 -29.89 3.71 16.50
N ILE A 73 -30.28 3.60 15.22
CA ILE A 73 -29.53 2.91 14.17
C ILE A 73 -29.00 3.99 13.23
N GLU A 74 -27.70 4.19 13.22
CA GLU A 74 -27.02 5.07 12.28
C GLU A 74 -26.28 4.23 11.23
N TYR A 75 -26.31 4.61 9.96
CA TYR A 75 -25.61 3.86 8.91
C TYR A 75 -25.16 4.71 7.73
N ILE A 76 -24.18 4.19 6.98
CA ILE A 76 -23.77 4.68 5.65
C ILE A 76 -23.67 3.47 4.72
N PRO A 77 -24.44 3.42 3.61
CA PRO A 77 -24.28 2.44 2.56
C PRO A 77 -22.90 2.55 1.89
N THR A 78 -22.33 1.42 1.49
CA THR A 78 -21.01 1.35 0.87
C THR A 78 -21.02 0.46 -0.36
N GLY A 79 -20.24 0.82 -1.37
CA GLY A 79 -20.16 0.13 -2.66
C GLY A 79 -19.09 -0.96 -2.73
N SER A 80 -18.17 -1.02 -1.76
CA SER A 80 -17.08 -2.00 -1.75
C SER A 80 -16.66 -2.46 -0.35
N ASP A 81 -16.01 -3.63 -0.26
CA ASP A 81 -15.43 -4.14 1.01
C ASP A 81 -14.33 -3.21 1.54
N PHE A 82 -13.58 -2.57 0.62
CA PHE A 82 -12.52 -1.62 0.95
C PHE A 82 -13.11 -0.36 1.58
N GLU A 83 -14.05 0.29 0.90
CA GLU A 83 -14.74 1.48 1.41
C GLU A 83 -15.37 1.19 2.77
N SER A 84 -16.08 0.06 2.90
CA SER A 84 -16.67 -0.38 4.17
C SER A 84 -15.61 -0.54 5.28
N GLY A 85 -14.45 -1.10 4.94
CA GLY A 85 -13.34 -1.29 5.89
C GLY A 85 -12.69 0.01 6.30
N PHE A 86 -12.47 0.92 5.35
CA PHE A 86 -11.86 2.22 5.60
C PHE A 86 -12.79 3.14 6.39
N LEU A 87 -14.08 3.18 6.05
CA LEU A 87 -15.09 3.91 6.81
C LEU A 87 -15.21 3.36 8.24
N LEU A 88 -15.25 2.03 8.41
CA LEU A 88 -15.25 1.40 9.73
C LEU A 88 -14.01 1.80 10.54
N TYR A 89 -12.83 1.83 9.91
CA TYR A 89 -11.61 2.32 10.55
C TYR A 89 -11.75 3.76 11.03
N ARG A 90 -12.21 4.67 10.18
CA ARG A 90 -12.40 6.09 10.53
C ARG A 90 -13.37 6.26 11.70
N VAL A 91 -14.50 5.56 11.66
CA VAL A 91 -15.53 5.63 12.71
C VAL A 91 -15.00 5.09 14.04
N LEU A 92 -14.34 3.92 14.03
CA LEU A 92 -13.76 3.34 15.24
C LEU A 92 -12.64 4.21 15.81
N ARG A 93 -11.76 4.76 14.97
CA ARG A 93 -10.67 5.63 15.42
C ARG A 93 -11.20 6.93 16.04
N SER A 94 -12.32 7.46 15.53
CA SER A 94 -12.97 8.65 16.08
C SER A 94 -13.72 8.36 17.39
N LEU A 95 -14.50 7.28 17.46
CA LEU A 95 -15.38 7.02 18.60
C LEU A 95 -14.72 6.19 19.72
N LEU A 96 -13.84 5.28 19.35
CA LEU A 96 -13.19 4.32 20.26
C LEU A 96 -11.65 4.38 20.12
N PRO A 97 -11.02 5.56 20.33
CA PRO A 97 -9.60 5.77 20.07
C PRO A 97 -8.67 4.88 20.91
N LYS A 98 -9.15 4.33 22.04
CA LYS A 98 -8.33 3.50 22.92
C LYS A 98 -8.15 2.05 22.43
N ASN A 99 -9.09 1.50 21.64
CA ASN A 99 -9.09 0.07 21.30
C ASN A 99 -9.47 -0.25 19.84
N TYR A 100 -9.61 0.76 18.97
CA TYR A 100 -9.95 0.55 17.56
C TYR A 100 -8.95 -0.37 16.83
N SER A 101 -7.66 -0.26 17.14
CA SER A 101 -6.59 -1.04 16.51
C SER A 101 -6.75 -2.54 16.76
N ASP A 102 -7.08 -2.92 18.00
CA ASP A 102 -7.34 -4.31 18.40
C ASP A 102 -8.63 -4.83 17.78
N ARG A 103 -9.71 -4.01 17.78
CA ARG A 103 -11.00 -4.36 17.15
C ARG A 103 -10.85 -4.63 15.65
N LEU A 104 -10.00 -3.86 14.97
CA LEU A 104 -9.69 -4.02 13.54
C LEU A 104 -8.60 -5.05 13.26
N ARG A 105 -7.96 -5.59 14.31
CA ARG A 105 -6.78 -6.43 14.26
C ARG A 105 -5.73 -5.85 13.32
N LEU A 106 -5.45 -4.55 13.45
CA LEU A 106 -4.48 -3.88 12.57
C LEU A 106 -3.09 -4.48 12.79
N ARG A 107 -2.39 -4.72 11.67
CA ARG A 107 -1.04 -5.27 11.63
C ARG A 107 -0.23 -4.40 10.69
N PHE A 108 0.68 -3.62 11.24
CA PHE A 108 1.47 -2.67 10.48
C PHE A 108 2.28 -3.36 9.39
N ALA A 109 2.39 -2.69 8.25
CA ALA A 109 3.12 -3.21 7.11
C ALA A 109 4.63 -3.28 7.44
N PRO A 110 5.33 -4.38 7.07
CA PRO A 110 6.78 -4.40 7.01
C PRO A 110 7.29 -3.38 5.99
N LEU A 111 8.34 -2.66 6.37
CA LEU A 111 9.02 -1.62 5.62
C LEU A 111 10.52 -1.85 5.69
N VAL A 112 11.24 -1.49 4.62
CA VAL A 112 12.69 -1.35 4.67
C VAL A 112 13.02 0.09 5.06
N LYS A 113 13.69 0.26 6.20
CA LYS A 113 14.19 1.54 6.69
C LYS A 113 15.67 1.69 6.33
N LEU A 114 16.01 2.77 5.64
CA LEU A 114 17.37 3.24 5.45
C LEU A 114 17.69 4.27 6.53
N HIS A 115 18.62 3.93 7.42
CA HIS A 115 19.03 4.75 8.56
C HIS A 115 20.07 5.79 8.14
N LEU A 116 19.62 6.87 7.49
CA LEU A 116 20.50 7.95 7.01
C LEU A 116 20.94 8.92 8.13
N GLU A 117 20.43 8.75 9.35
CA GLU A 117 20.87 9.53 10.52
C GLU A 117 22.16 8.98 11.15
N ASN A 118 22.52 7.72 10.84
CA ASN A 118 23.76 7.11 11.29
C ASN A 118 24.92 7.64 10.44
N GLU A 119 26.09 7.86 11.06
CA GLU A 119 27.32 8.27 10.36
C GLU A 119 27.69 7.32 9.21
N TYR A 120 27.55 6.02 9.45
CA TYR A 120 27.59 4.97 8.42
C TYR A 120 26.19 4.36 8.26
N PRO A 121 25.39 4.84 7.28
CA PRO A 121 24.04 4.39 7.05
C PRO A 121 23.90 2.88 6.83
N ARG A 122 22.73 2.34 7.19
CA ARG A 122 22.40 0.92 6.97
C ARG A 122 20.93 0.74 6.62
N ALA A 123 20.58 -0.40 6.03
CA ALA A 123 19.19 -0.82 5.85
C ALA A 123 18.75 -1.81 6.94
N SER A 124 17.46 -1.78 7.31
CA SER A 124 16.86 -2.76 8.22
C SER A 124 15.35 -2.89 7.96
N VAL A 125 14.74 -3.98 8.43
CA VAL A 125 13.28 -4.17 8.31
C VAL A 125 12.56 -3.80 9.60
N THR A 126 11.59 -2.90 9.49
CA THR A 126 10.75 -2.40 10.60
C THR A 126 9.28 -2.45 10.23
N THR A 127 8.39 -2.44 11.22
CA THR A 127 6.95 -2.19 11.04
C THR A 127 6.53 -0.82 11.57
N ARG A 128 7.49 -0.03 12.08
CA ARG A 128 7.30 1.25 12.75
C ARG A 128 7.92 2.36 11.91
N LEU A 129 7.17 3.43 11.71
CA LEU A 129 7.69 4.70 11.22
C LEU A 129 8.20 5.51 12.41
N GLY A 130 9.43 6.03 12.28
CA GLY A 130 9.98 7.03 13.21
C GLY A 130 9.47 8.43 12.90
N ARG A 131 10.26 9.45 13.27
CA ARG A 131 9.96 10.85 12.90
C ARG A 131 9.98 10.99 11.37
N LEU A 132 8.89 11.49 10.81
CA LEU A 132 8.73 11.68 9.36
C LEU A 132 9.51 12.88 8.83
N SER A 133 9.91 13.81 9.71
CA SER A 133 10.80 14.93 9.38
C SER A 133 12.29 14.57 9.46
N GLY A 134 12.63 13.33 9.82
CA GLY A 134 14.01 12.88 9.92
C GLY A 134 14.64 12.59 8.56
N ARG A 135 15.94 12.25 8.57
CA ARG A 135 16.66 11.87 7.33
C ARG A 135 16.36 10.43 6.92
N ASN A 136 15.83 9.62 7.83
CA ASN A 136 15.55 8.21 7.57
C ASN A 136 14.50 8.01 6.47
N LEU A 137 14.81 7.14 5.51
CA LEU A 137 13.89 6.80 4.42
C LEU A 137 13.23 5.45 4.67
N TYR A 138 11.98 5.31 4.24
CA TYR A 138 11.19 4.09 4.41
C TYR A 138 10.65 3.66 3.05
N TYR A 139 10.76 2.37 2.75
CA TYR A 139 10.30 1.75 1.50
C TYR A 139 9.30 0.64 1.81
N GLY A 140 8.25 0.54 1.01
CA GLY A 140 7.19 -0.46 1.17
C GLY A 140 5.85 0.10 0.67
N PRO A 141 4.71 -0.43 1.16
CA PRO A 141 4.55 -1.53 2.12
C PRO A 141 4.83 -2.90 1.51
N PHE A 142 5.53 -3.77 2.24
CA PHE A 142 5.81 -5.15 1.81
C PHE A 142 4.72 -6.15 2.25
N PRO A 143 4.50 -7.24 1.49
CA PRO A 143 3.50 -8.27 1.81
C PRO A 143 3.84 -9.05 3.09
N SER A 144 5.12 -9.32 3.33
CA SER A 144 5.60 -10.01 4.53
C SER A 144 6.95 -9.45 4.96
N ARG A 145 7.34 -9.76 6.21
CA ARG A 145 8.67 -9.40 6.72
C ARG A 145 9.76 -10.11 5.93
N SER A 146 9.56 -11.39 5.60
CA SER A 146 10.51 -12.18 4.80
C SER A 146 10.77 -11.58 3.41
N ILE A 147 9.75 -11.04 2.74
CA ILE A 147 9.91 -10.39 1.43
C ILE A 147 10.65 -9.05 1.56
N ALA A 148 10.40 -8.29 2.63
CA ALA A 148 11.16 -7.08 2.91
C ALA A 148 12.64 -7.39 3.24
N GLU A 149 12.90 -8.44 4.01
CA GLU A 149 14.26 -8.90 4.35
C GLU A 149 14.99 -9.38 3.11
N LYS A 150 14.31 -10.15 2.24
CA LYS A 150 14.85 -10.57 0.95
C LYS A 150 15.19 -9.38 0.07
N PHE A 151 14.29 -8.41 -0.09
CA PHE A 151 14.56 -7.21 -0.88
C PHE A 151 15.76 -6.41 -0.36
N ALA A 152 15.86 -6.23 0.97
CA ALA A 152 17.01 -5.58 1.58
C ALA A 152 18.30 -6.39 1.39
N SER A 153 18.27 -7.71 1.58
CA SER A 153 19.44 -8.58 1.40
C SER A 153 19.91 -8.63 -0.05
N ASP A 154 19.00 -8.83 -1.00
CA ASP A 154 19.32 -8.91 -2.44
C ASP A 154 19.98 -7.59 -2.89
N SER A 155 19.57 -6.44 -2.35
CA SER A 155 20.25 -5.16 -2.64
C SER A 155 21.71 -5.15 -2.17
N LEU A 156 21.99 -5.72 -1.00
CA LEU A 156 23.33 -5.78 -0.42
C LEU A 156 24.26 -6.76 -1.15
N ASP A 157 23.75 -7.60 -2.05
CA ASP A 157 24.58 -8.45 -2.91
C ASP A 157 25.13 -7.65 -4.11
N PHE A 158 24.47 -6.54 -4.47
CA PHE A 158 24.92 -5.64 -5.52
C PHE A 158 25.74 -4.44 -5.00
N PHE A 159 25.54 -4.08 -3.74
CA PHE A 159 26.18 -2.93 -3.10
C PHE A 159 26.92 -3.34 -1.82
N LYS A 160 28.07 -2.75 -1.56
CA LYS A 160 28.93 -3.02 -0.40
C LYS A 160 28.57 -2.17 0.82
N MET A 161 27.28 -1.91 1.03
CA MET A 161 26.79 -1.25 2.24
C MET A 161 26.85 -2.21 3.44
N ARG A 162 26.97 -1.66 4.64
CA ARG A 162 27.10 -2.47 5.87
C ARG A 162 25.83 -3.27 6.16
N ARG A 163 26.03 -4.45 6.74
CA ARG A 163 24.95 -5.35 7.20
C ARG A 163 24.82 -5.43 8.73
N CYS A 164 25.87 -5.04 9.46
CA CYS A 164 25.90 -5.09 10.92
C CYS A 164 24.90 -4.12 11.57
N VAL A 165 24.39 -4.50 12.74
CA VAL A 165 23.37 -3.76 13.48
C VAL A 165 23.92 -2.89 14.61
N ASP A 166 25.24 -2.86 14.81
CA ASP A 166 25.87 -2.13 15.90
C ASP A 166 25.98 -0.64 15.61
N ASP A 167 26.23 0.19 16.62
CA ASP A 167 26.66 1.57 16.37
C ASP A 167 28.17 1.56 16.19
N LEU A 168 28.62 2.00 15.00
CA LEU A 168 30.03 1.89 14.63
C LEU A 168 30.83 3.01 15.27
N HIS A 169 31.93 2.63 15.89
CA HIS A 169 33.02 3.51 16.29
C HIS A 169 34.26 3.04 15.50
N PRO A 170 34.53 3.62 14.31
CA PRO A 170 35.59 3.13 13.43
C PRO A 170 36.96 3.13 14.09
N ASP A 171 37.58 1.95 14.17
CA ASP A 171 38.91 1.76 14.76
C ASP A 171 39.76 0.87 13.82
N PRO A 172 40.89 1.36 13.29
CA PRO A 172 41.81 0.54 12.48
C PRO A 172 42.28 -0.75 13.16
N ALA A 173 42.29 -0.81 14.49
CA ALA A 173 42.68 -2.01 15.23
C ALA A 173 41.57 -3.08 15.29
N PHE A 174 40.35 -2.77 14.84
CA PHE A 174 39.23 -3.70 14.85
C PHE A 174 39.50 -4.87 13.86
N PRO A 175 39.35 -6.13 14.28
CA PRO A 175 39.81 -7.30 13.50
C PRO A 175 38.97 -7.60 12.24
N GLY A 176 37.94 -6.79 11.95
CA GLY A 176 37.01 -7.04 10.86
C GLY A 176 35.93 -8.05 11.23
N CYS A 177 35.02 -8.32 10.29
CA CYS A 177 33.95 -9.29 10.45
C CYS A 177 33.85 -10.20 9.22
N ILE A 178 33.08 -11.27 9.32
CA ILE A 178 32.88 -12.21 8.22
C ILE A 178 32.41 -11.52 6.92
N TYR A 179 31.59 -10.46 7.02
CA TYR A 179 31.13 -9.72 5.85
C TYR A 179 32.23 -8.94 5.14
N SER A 180 33.22 -8.42 5.87
CA SER A 180 34.37 -7.75 5.26
C SER A 180 35.34 -8.75 4.65
N GLU A 181 35.57 -9.90 5.28
CA GLU A 181 36.38 -10.99 4.73
C GLU A 181 35.80 -11.51 3.40
N MET A 182 34.47 -11.63 3.34
CA MET A 182 33.73 -12.00 2.13
C MET A 182 33.58 -10.85 1.12
N LYS A 183 34.17 -9.67 1.37
CA LYS A 183 34.07 -8.46 0.51
C LYS A 183 32.64 -7.98 0.23
N MET A 184 31.70 -8.28 1.13
CA MET A 184 30.29 -7.89 1.03
C MET A 184 29.99 -6.53 1.67
N CYS A 185 31.00 -5.86 2.21
CA CYS A 185 30.92 -4.57 2.86
C CYS A 185 32.23 -3.80 2.59
N LEU A 186 32.16 -2.47 2.44
CA LEU A 186 33.35 -1.61 2.39
C LEU A 186 34.11 -1.51 3.72
N ALA A 187 33.54 -2.11 4.77
CA ALA A 187 34.14 -2.26 6.09
C ALA A 187 34.54 -0.93 6.76
N PRO A 188 33.59 0.03 6.92
CA PRO A 188 33.87 1.27 7.64
C PRO A 188 34.25 1.03 9.11
N CYS A 189 33.91 -0.13 9.69
CA CYS A 189 34.21 -0.47 11.09
C CYS A 189 35.71 -0.45 11.43
N PHE A 190 36.60 -0.79 10.49
CA PHE A 190 38.05 -0.70 10.67
C PHE A 190 38.70 0.34 9.75
N LYS A 191 37.92 1.31 9.24
CA LYS A 191 38.37 2.29 8.24
C LYS A 191 38.90 1.65 6.95
N GLY A 192 38.26 0.56 6.51
CA GLY A 192 38.55 -0.10 5.23
C GLY A 192 38.16 0.72 3.99
N CYS A 193 37.43 1.82 4.19
CA CYS A 193 37.07 2.81 3.18
C CYS A 193 37.05 4.21 3.81
N THR A 194 37.09 5.24 2.97
CA THR A 194 36.82 6.62 3.36
C THR A 194 35.33 6.87 3.54
N ASP A 195 34.98 7.95 4.24
CA ASP A 195 33.59 8.36 4.45
C ASP A 195 32.91 8.73 3.13
N ASP A 196 33.65 9.34 2.21
CA ASP A 196 33.16 9.72 0.88
C ASP A 196 32.86 8.49 0.01
N GLU A 197 33.74 7.48 0.01
CA GLU A 197 33.51 6.21 -0.68
C GLU A 197 32.27 5.51 -0.12
N TYR A 198 32.11 5.50 1.21
CA TYR A 198 30.94 4.92 1.84
C TYR A 198 29.67 5.69 1.50
N GLY A 199 29.71 7.02 1.55
CA GLY A 199 28.60 7.90 1.18
C GLY A 199 28.16 7.72 -0.26
N ALA A 200 29.12 7.57 -1.19
CA ALA A 200 28.84 7.26 -2.59
C ALA A 200 28.12 5.92 -2.75
N GLU A 201 28.55 4.88 -2.03
CA GLU A 201 27.89 3.57 -2.08
C GLU A 201 26.48 3.61 -1.48
N VAL A 202 26.26 4.37 -0.39
CA VAL A 202 24.92 4.59 0.18
C VAL A 202 24.01 5.33 -0.82
N ALA A 203 24.52 6.33 -1.53
CA ALA A 203 23.75 7.04 -2.55
C ALA A 203 23.32 6.11 -3.69
N ARG A 204 24.19 5.17 -4.10
CA ARG A 204 23.84 4.12 -5.09
C ARG A 204 22.74 3.19 -4.58
N VAL A 205 22.82 2.74 -3.32
CA VAL A 205 21.75 1.94 -2.68
C VAL A 205 20.43 2.71 -2.64
N GLN A 206 20.46 4.00 -2.29
CA GLN A 206 19.28 4.84 -2.26
C GLN A 206 18.65 4.96 -3.65
N ASN A 207 19.45 5.21 -4.69
CA ASN A 207 18.97 5.28 -6.07
C ASN A 207 18.37 3.94 -6.54
N TYR A 208 18.96 2.82 -6.12
CA TYR A 208 18.41 1.49 -6.35
C TYR A 208 17.02 1.35 -5.71
N PHE A 209 16.86 1.72 -4.44
CA PHE A 209 15.55 1.65 -3.77
C PHE A 209 14.51 2.61 -4.37
N ASP A 210 14.90 3.86 -4.67
CA ASP A 210 14.01 4.88 -5.26
C ASP A 210 13.46 4.48 -6.63
N SER A 211 14.26 3.76 -7.42
CA SER A 211 13.90 3.31 -8.78
C SER A 211 13.37 1.88 -8.84
N SER A 212 13.14 1.24 -7.69
CA SER A 212 12.81 -0.18 -7.59
C SER A 212 13.77 -1.06 -8.40
N GLY A 213 15.06 -0.70 -8.40
CA GLY A 213 16.16 -1.37 -9.09
C GLY A 213 16.36 -1.05 -10.57
N ARG A 214 15.49 -0.23 -11.19
CA ARG A 214 15.66 0.19 -12.59
C ARG A 214 16.96 0.96 -12.82
N SER A 215 17.43 1.74 -11.85
CA SER A 215 18.70 2.48 -11.93
C SER A 215 19.89 1.55 -12.15
N LEU A 216 20.00 0.47 -11.37
CA LEU A 216 21.10 -0.50 -11.48
C LEU A 216 21.09 -1.21 -12.84
N VAL A 217 19.90 -1.55 -13.36
CA VAL A 217 19.79 -2.12 -14.70
C VAL A 217 20.28 -1.14 -15.77
N ARG A 218 19.91 0.15 -15.68
CA ARG A 218 20.37 1.19 -16.62
C ARG A 218 21.89 1.36 -16.54
N GLU A 219 22.46 1.41 -15.34
CA GLU A 219 23.91 1.52 -15.11
C GLU A 219 24.67 0.36 -15.75
N ILE A 220 24.29 -0.89 -15.44
CA ILE A 220 24.96 -2.07 -15.99
C ILE A 220 24.75 -2.18 -17.50
N SER A 221 23.58 -1.76 -18.02
CA SER A 221 23.32 -1.73 -19.47
C SER A 221 24.24 -0.75 -20.18
N ALA A 222 24.43 0.46 -19.63
CA ALA A 222 25.36 1.44 -20.20
C ALA A 222 26.81 0.92 -20.17
N MET A 223 27.23 0.27 -19.08
CA MET A 223 28.57 -0.36 -19.00
C MET A 223 28.73 -1.46 -20.04
N ARG A 224 27.71 -2.29 -20.25
CA ARG A 224 27.71 -3.36 -21.25
C ARG A 224 27.86 -2.77 -22.66
N ASP A 225 27.08 -1.74 -22.96
CA ASP A 225 27.07 -1.10 -24.29
C ASP A 225 28.41 -0.41 -24.57
N GLN A 226 29.05 0.16 -23.53
CA GLN A 226 30.41 0.70 -23.64
C GLN A 226 31.47 -0.40 -23.85
N ALA A 227 31.41 -1.50 -23.12
CA ALA A 227 32.31 -2.64 -23.32
C ALA A 227 32.18 -3.21 -24.74
N SER A 228 30.95 -3.36 -25.22
CA SER A 228 30.67 -3.76 -26.61
C SER A 228 31.24 -2.78 -27.63
N SER A 229 31.13 -1.47 -27.37
CA SER A 229 31.69 -0.42 -28.24
C SER A 229 33.22 -0.46 -28.28
N ASN A 230 33.85 -0.89 -27.18
CA ASN A 230 35.29 -1.08 -27.07
C ASN A 230 35.76 -2.47 -27.58
N LEU A 231 34.87 -3.26 -28.17
CA LEU A 231 35.11 -4.63 -28.64
C LEU A 231 35.53 -5.62 -27.52
N ASP A 232 35.23 -5.29 -26.26
CA ASP A 232 35.45 -6.15 -25.09
C ASP A 232 34.20 -7.04 -24.85
N PHE A 233 34.04 -8.03 -25.71
CA PHE A 233 32.85 -8.89 -25.74
C PHE A 233 32.73 -9.81 -24.52
N GLU A 234 33.85 -10.23 -23.92
CA GLU A 234 33.84 -11.07 -22.71
C GLU A 234 33.24 -10.32 -21.53
N ASN A 235 33.67 -9.08 -21.32
CA ASN A 235 33.13 -8.21 -20.29
C ASN A 235 31.67 -7.82 -20.57
N ALA A 236 31.34 -7.51 -21.83
CA ALA A 236 29.95 -7.25 -22.22
C ALA A 236 29.04 -8.47 -21.93
N ALA A 237 29.50 -9.69 -22.22
CA ALA A 237 28.76 -10.91 -21.90
C ALA A 237 28.59 -11.11 -20.39
N ALA A 238 29.63 -10.85 -19.59
CA ALA A 238 29.57 -10.93 -18.13
C ALA A 238 28.58 -9.91 -17.54
N LEU A 239 28.57 -8.67 -18.03
CA LEU A 239 27.62 -7.62 -17.64
C LEU A 239 26.20 -7.98 -18.05
N HIS A 240 26.01 -8.57 -19.23
CA HIS A 240 24.71 -9.04 -19.69
C HIS A 240 24.15 -10.15 -18.79
N ALA A 241 24.97 -11.15 -18.46
CA ALA A 241 24.59 -12.21 -17.53
C ALA A 241 24.22 -11.66 -16.13
N ARG A 242 24.87 -10.56 -15.70
CA ARG A 242 24.52 -9.86 -14.46
C ARG A 242 23.13 -9.21 -14.54
N ILE A 243 22.80 -8.57 -15.66
CA ILE A 243 21.46 -7.99 -15.90
C ILE A 243 20.38 -9.08 -15.83
N ASP A 244 20.62 -10.23 -16.46
CA ASP A 244 19.64 -11.32 -16.48
C ASP A 244 19.42 -11.97 -15.11
N LYS A 245 20.41 -11.92 -14.22
CA LYS A 245 20.22 -12.28 -12.81
C LYS A 245 19.40 -11.25 -12.02
N ILE A 246 19.47 -9.97 -12.38
CA ILE A 246 18.77 -8.87 -11.69
C ILE A 246 17.28 -8.82 -12.09
N LYS A 247 16.96 -8.97 -13.38
CA LYS A 247 15.59 -8.81 -13.91
C LYS A 247 14.53 -9.63 -13.13
N PRO A 248 14.72 -10.92 -12.81
CA PRO A 248 13.74 -11.70 -12.06
C PRO A 248 13.48 -11.14 -10.67
N VAL A 249 14.54 -10.70 -9.96
CA VAL A 249 14.44 -10.12 -8.62
C VAL A 249 13.62 -8.83 -8.64
N LEU A 250 13.82 -8.00 -9.67
CA LEU A 250 13.07 -6.74 -9.82
C LEU A 250 11.62 -6.98 -10.24
N SER A 251 11.36 -7.98 -11.09
CA SER A 251 10.01 -8.32 -11.55
C SER A 251 9.08 -8.83 -10.43
N GLN A 252 9.66 -9.28 -9.30
CA GLN A 252 8.91 -9.76 -8.15
C GLN A 252 8.39 -8.62 -7.25
N LEU A 253 8.90 -7.40 -7.41
CA LEU A 253 8.46 -6.26 -6.62
C LEU A 253 7.10 -5.75 -7.12
N SER A 254 6.16 -5.71 -6.20
CA SER A 254 4.82 -5.19 -6.48
C SER A 254 4.86 -3.67 -6.67
N GLU A 255 4.05 -3.16 -7.60
CA GLU A 255 3.93 -1.72 -7.92
C GLU A 255 3.66 -0.84 -6.69
N ILE A 256 3.02 -1.36 -5.63
CA ILE A 256 2.78 -0.62 -4.39
C ILE A 256 4.06 -0.25 -3.61
N VAL A 257 5.19 -0.92 -3.85
CA VAL A 257 6.44 -0.71 -3.11
C VAL A 257 7.14 0.56 -3.62
N HIS A 258 7.00 1.64 -2.84
CA HIS A 258 7.64 2.93 -3.10
C HIS A 258 8.31 3.44 -1.83
N ARG A 259 9.07 4.54 -1.96
CA ARG A 259 9.43 5.36 -0.81
C ARG A 259 8.17 5.99 -0.21
N ILE A 260 7.96 5.86 1.10
CA ILE A 260 6.69 6.20 1.74
C ILE A 260 6.33 7.70 1.59
N ASP A 261 7.30 8.60 1.63
CA ASP A 261 7.13 10.05 1.41
C ASP A 261 6.83 10.44 -0.05
N ARG A 262 6.98 9.50 -1.00
CA ARG A 262 6.65 9.64 -2.43
C ARG A 262 5.51 8.72 -2.88
N LEU A 263 4.99 7.87 -1.99
CA LEU A 263 3.92 6.93 -2.31
C LEU A 263 2.62 7.69 -2.56
N ALA A 264 2.32 7.94 -3.82
CA ALA A 264 1.10 8.60 -4.29
C ALA A 264 0.34 7.72 -5.29
N GLY A 265 -0.98 7.81 -5.27
CA GLY A 265 -1.82 7.04 -6.17
C GLY A 265 -3.30 7.36 -6.08
N VAL A 266 -4.10 6.75 -6.94
CA VAL A 266 -5.55 6.86 -6.95
C VAL A 266 -6.11 5.45 -7.01
N MET A 267 -6.86 5.10 -5.97
CA MET A 267 -7.64 3.86 -5.91
C MET A 267 -9.08 4.13 -6.32
N ILE A 268 -9.63 3.22 -7.11
CA ILE A 268 -10.99 3.26 -7.64
C ILE A 268 -11.75 2.06 -7.07
N GLN A 269 -12.91 2.32 -6.49
CA GLN A 269 -13.81 1.33 -5.91
C GLN A 269 -15.22 1.49 -6.48
N GLY A 270 -16.01 0.40 -6.41
CA GLY A 270 -17.44 0.48 -6.71
C GLY A 270 -18.17 1.41 -5.74
N SER A 271 -19.23 2.08 -6.21
CA SER A 271 -20.06 2.96 -5.41
C SER A 271 -21.41 2.32 -5.06
N ALA A 272 -21.97 2.71 -3.91
CA ALA A 272 -23.38 2.43 -3.59
C ALA A 272 -24.34 3.33 -4.39
N VAL A 273 -23.85 4.46 -4.92
CA VAL A 273 -24.63 5.39 -5.73
C VAL A 273 -24.60 4.94 -7.19
N PRO A 274 -25.76 4.71 -7.83
CA PRO A 274 -25.83 4.35 -9.24
C PRO A 274 -25.11 5.38 -10.15
N GLY A 275 -24.48 4.90 -11.21
CA GLY A 275 -23.75 5.76 -12.16
C GLY A 275 -22.45 6.37 -11.63
N CYS A 276 -22.00 5.98 -10.43
CA CYS A 276 -20.81 6.54 -9.78
C CYS A 276 -19.74 5.47 -9.45
N VAL A 277 -18.52 5.93 -9.24
CA VAL A 277 -17.43 5.19 -8.57
C VAL A 277 -16.95 5.97 -7.35
N VAL A 278 -16.21 5.32 -6.46
CA VAL A 278 -15.59 5.98 -5.30
C VAL A 278 -14.08 6.03 -5.51
N LEU A 279 -13.50 7.22 -5.40
CA LEU A 279 -12.08 7.47 -5.55
C LEU A 279 -11.44 7.70 -4.19
N PHE A 280 -10.32 7.03 -3.93
CA PHE A 280 -9.47 7.28 -2.78
C PHE A 280 -8.10 7.73 -3.26
N GLN A 281 -7.73 8.97 -2.95
CA GLN A 281 -6.37 9.44 -3.20
C GLN A 281 -5.44 8.90 -2.11
N VAL A 282 -4.29 8.39 -2.53
CA VAL A 282 -3.17 8.04 -1.66
C VAL A 282 -2.09 9.09 -1.85
N ASN A 283 -1.58 9.66 -0.76
CA ASN A 283 -0.47 10.59 -0.79
C ASN A 283 0.43 10.37 0.42
N ARG A 284 1.72 10.18 0.18
CA ARG A 284 2.72 9.83 1.21
C ARG A 284 2.29 8.64 2.10
N GLY A 285 1.60 7.67 1.50
CA GLY A 285 1.02 6.52 2.21
C GLY A 285 -0.25 6.79 3.03
N LEU A 286 -0.73 8.04 3.11
CA LEU A 286 -2.03 8.38 3.68
C LEU A 286 -3.13 8.22 2.64
N ILE A 287 -4.29 7.71 3.07
CA ILE A 287 -5.50 7.59 2.25
C ILE A 287 -6.42 8.75 2.62
N ALA A 288 -6.83 9.53 1.62
CA ALA A 288 -7.75 10.65 1.79
C ALA A 288 -9.19 10.19 2.00
N GLU A 289 -10.07 11.15 2.29
CA GLU A 289 -11.50 10.89 2.28
C GLU A 289 -11.99 10.43 0.90
N PRO A 290 -12.96 9.50 0.85
CA PRO A 290 -13.52 9.05 -0.41
C PRO A 290 -14.24 10.19 -1.15
N VAL A 291 -14.00 10.29 -2.45
CA VAL A 291 -14.74 11.18 -3.34
C VAL A 291 -15.66 10.32 -4.22
N THR A 292 -16.97 10.59 -4.17
CA THR A 292 -17.92 9.97 -5.08
C THR A 292 -17.85 10.69 -6.43
N PHE A 293 -17.53 9.95 -7.48
CA PHE A 293 -17.34 10.48 -8.83
C PHE A 293 -18.41 9.93 -9.77
N ALA A 294 -19.27 10.80 -10.29
CA ALA A 294 -20.26 10.46 -11.31
C ALA A 294 -19.57 10.22 -12.66
N ILE A 295 -19.88 9.12 -13.34
CA ILE A 295 -19.23 8.77 -14.62
C ILE A 295 -19.75 9.67 -15.72
N GLN A 296 -21.07 9.80 -15.84
CA GLN A 296 -21.69 10.74 -16.76
C GLN A 296 -21.79 12.12 -16.10
N PRO A 297 -21.52 13.20 -16.85
CA PRO A 297 -21.77 14.55 -16.35
C PRO A 297 -23.27 14.78 -16.15
N ALA A 298 -23.64 15.64 -15.20
CA ALA A 298 -25.01 16.11 -15.07
C ALA A 298 -25.44 16.86 -16.36
N GLU A 299 -26.73 16.80 -16.71
CA GLU A 299 -27.29 17.22 -18.02
C GLU A 299 -27.07 18.70 -18.41
N HIS A 300 -26.36 19.51 -17.61
CA HIS A 300 -26.12 20.94 -17.87
C HIS A 300 -24.67 21.42 -17.62
N THR A 301 -23.70 20.52 -17.49
CA THR A 301 -22.30 20.91 -17.28
C THR A 301 -21.58 21.14 -18.62
N LYS A 302 -20.75 22.20 -18.72
CA LYS A 302 -19.85 22.42 -19.88
C LYS A 302 -19.11 21.13 -20.22
N SER A 303 -18.98 20.82 -21.51
CA SER A 303 -18.24 19.65 -21.99
C SER A 303 -16.78 19.73 -21.53
N GLN A 304 -16.49 19.07 -20.41
CA GLN A 304 -15.14 18.89 -19.88
C GLN A 304 -14.74 17.44 -20.13
N SER A 305 -13.45 17.23 -20.47
CA SER A 305 -12.92 15.88 -20.58
C SER A 305 -13.02 15.14 -19.24
N MET A 306 -13.12 13.81 -19.28
CA MET A 306 -13.14 12.96 -18.08
C MET A 306 -11.91 13.23 -17.19
N GLU A 307 -10.75 13.42 -17.81
CA GLU A 307 -9.49 13.72 -17.11
C GLU A 307 -9.55 15.03 -16.33
N SER A 308 -10.07 16.10 -16.95
CA SER A 308 -10.21 17.40 -16.27
C SER A 308 -11.18 17.31 -15.09
N ARG A 309 -12.28 16.55 -15.23
CA ARG A 309 -13.23 16.28 -14.14
C ARG A 309 -12.57 15.51 -12.99
N LEU A 310 -11.71 14.53 -13.29
CA LEU A 310 -10.98 13.77 -12.29
C LEU A 310 -9.97 14.62 -11.53
N GLN A 311 -9.20 15.44 -12.24
CA GLN A 311 -8.25 16.37 -11.63
C GLN A 311 -8.96 17.38 -10.72
N GLY A 312 -10.13 17.89 -11.13
CA GLY A 312 -10.95 18.77 -10.31
C GLY A 312 -11.56 18.10 -9.08
N ALA A 313 -11.94 16.81 -9.19
CA ALA A 313 -12.53 16.05 -8.09
C ALA A 313 -11.50 15.63 -7.03
N LEU A 314 -10.26 15.35 -7.45
CA LEU A 314 -9.16 14.96 -6.57
C LEU A 314 -8.44 16.22 -6.06
N ALA A 315 -9.06 16.91 -5.10
CA ALA A 315 -8.45 18.07 -4.45
C ALA A 315 -7.08 17.69 -3.85
N PRO A 316 -6.08 18.60 -3.89
CA PRO A 316 -4.81 18.35 -3.22
C PRO A 316 -5.04 18.13 -1.73
N ILE A 317 -4.57 17.00 -1.20
CA ILE A 317 -4.59 16.74 0.24
C ILE A 317 -3.78 17.84 0.91
N PRO A 318 -4.37 18.64 1.82
CA PRO A 318 -3.60 19.64 2.54
C PRO A 318 -2.44 18.94 3.24
N ALA A 319 -1.27 19.57 3.23
CA ALA A 319 -0.09 19.08 3.93
C ALA A 319 -0.29 19.22 5.45
N SER A 320 -1.30 18.55 6.00
CA SER A 320 -1.46 18.42 7.44
C SER A 320 -0.28 17.62 7.97
N SER A 321 0.14 17.97 9.20
CA SER A 321 1.25 17.33 9.90
C SER A 321 1.06 15.81 9.91
N GLN A 322 1.80 15.12 9.05
CA GLN A 322 1.67 13.70 8.86
C GLN A 322 1.92 12.98 10.19
N ILE A 323 0.91 12.27 10.70
CA ILE A 323 1.03 11.49 11.93
C ILE A 323 1.60 10.12 11.53
N ALA A 324 2.76 9.77 12.08
CA ALA A 324 3.44 8.50 11.77
C ALA A 324 2.54 7.28 12.04
N LEU A 325 1.79 7.31 13.15
CA LEU A 325 0.85 6.25 13.50
C LEU A 325 -0.25 6.09 12.44
N GLU A 326 -0.88 7.19 12.04
CA GLU A 326 -1.93 7.17 11.02
C GLU A 326 -1.42 6.66 9.67
N THR A 327 -0.22 7.08 9.29
CA THR A 327 0.44 6.57 8.07
C THR A 327 0.62 5.06 8.16
N MET A 328 1.11 4.53 9.28
CA MET A 328 1.27 3.09 9.46
C MET A 328 -0.06 2.32 9.39
N GLU A 329 -1.14 2.90 9.92
CA GLU A 329 -2.49 2.32 9.87
C GLU A 329 -3.03 2.28 8.45
N HIS A 330 -2.91 3.38 7.71
CA HIS A 330 -3.31 3.47 6.30
C HIS A 330 -2.51 2.50 5.43
N LEU A 331 -1.19 2.40 5.63
CA LEU A 331 -0.35 1.41 4.97
C LEU A 331 -0.76 -0.03 5.29
N ALA A 332 -1.18 -0.32 6.53
CA ALA A 332 -1.70 -1.63 6.91
C ALA A 332 -3.01 -1.98 6.17
N ILE A 333 -3.93 -1.01 6.06
CA ILE A 333 -5.20 -1.17 5.34
C ILE A 333 -4.94 -1.35 3.84
N LEU A 334 -4.09 -0.51 3.25
CA LEU A 334 -3.73 -0.55 1.84
C LEU A 334 -3.06 -1.88 1.49
N LYS A 335 -2.05 -2.30 2.28
CA LYS A 335 -1.39 -3.62 2.13
C LYS A 335 -2.40 -4.76 2.18
N ARG A 336 -3.29 -4.76 3.19
CA ARG A 336 -4.29 -5.83 3.37
C ARG A 336 -5.22 -5.95 2.17
N TRP A 337 -5.53 -4.85 1.49
CA TRP A 337 -6.35 -4.86 0.27
C TRP A 337 -5.54 -5.26 -0.96
N TYR A 338 -4.37 -4.64 -1.16
CA TYR A 338 -3.55 -4.80 -2.36
C TYR A 338 -3.09 -6.25 -2.58
N TYR A 339 -2.70 -6.94 -1.51
CA TYR A 339 -2.17 -8.31 -1.56
C TYR A 339 -3.25 -9.40 -1.41
N ARG A 340 -4.54 -9.08 -1.50
CA ARG A 340 -5.58 -10.12 -1.56
C ARG A 340 -5.53 -10.85 -2.90
N SER A 341 -5.80 -12.15 -2.88
CA SER A 341 -5.89 -12.98 -4.08
C SER A 341 -6.95 -12.50 -5.09
N ARG A 342 -8.05 -11.92 -4.59
CA ARG A 342 -9.08 -11.25 -5.39
C ARG A 342 -9.33 -9.87 -4.82
N ARG A 343 -8.90 -8.84 -5.55
CA ARG A 343 -9.15 -7.43 -5.24
C ARG A 343 -10.34 -6.93 -6.05
N ALA A 344 -11.32 -6.35 -5.38
CA ALA A 344 -12.32 -5.52 -6.02
C ALA A 344 -11.79 -4.08 -6.11
N GLY A 345 -11.97 -3.44 -7.26
CA GLY A 345 -11.39 -2.13 -7.56
C GLY A 345 -9.96 -2.20 -8.10
N GLU A 346 -9.43 -1.05 -8.46
CA GLU A 346 -8.09 -0.87 -9.05
C GLU A 346 -7.33 0.25 -8.34
N ILE A 347 -6.00 0.23 -8.40
CA ILE A 347 -5.15 1.33 -7.92
C ILE A 347 -4.09 1.63 -8.96
N PHE A 348 -3.81 2.91 -9.16
CA PHE A 348 -2.76 3.40 -10.03
C PHE A 348 -1.83 4.30 -9.23
N PHE A 349 -0.53 4.09 -9.34
CA PHE A 349 0.47 4.89 -8.64
C PHE A 349 1.02 5.98 -9.57
N ALA A 350 1.48 7.07 -8.96
CA ALA A 350 2.25 8.08 -9.67
C ALA A 350 3.61 7.51 -10.10
N ASP A 351 4.18 8.06 -11.16
CA ASP A 351 5.54 7.73 -11.58
C ASP A 351 6.60 8.40 -10.66
N GLU A 352 7.89 8.20 -11.00
CA GLU A 352 9.02 8.78 -10.27
C GLU A 352 8.99 10.33 -10.22
N SER A 353 8.29 10.98 -11.15
CA SER A 353 8.10 12.45 -11.19
C SER A 353 6.89 12.93 -10.40
N GLY A 354 6.07 12.02 -9.87
CA GLY A 354 4.80 12.33 -9.21
C GLY A 354 3.63 12.51 -10.18
N THR A 355 3.81 12.17 -11.46
CA THR A 355 2.75 12.30 -12.48
C THR A 355 1.84 11.09 -12.46
N MET A 356 0.52 11.32 -12.43
CA MET A 356 -0.48 10.25 -12.46
C MET A 356 -0.74 9.74 -13.88
N PRO A 357 -0.89 8.42 -14.09
CA PRO A 357 -1.22 7.85 -15.39
C PRO A 357 -2.71 8.01 -15.75
N TRP A 358 -3.16 9.24 -16.01
CA TRP A 358 -4.58 9.59 -16.20
C TRP A 358 -5.32 8.72 -17.22
N ARG A 359 -4.69 8.38 -18.36
CA ARG A 359 -5.29 7.50 -19.37
C ARG A 359 -5.60 6.10 -18.83
N ARG A 360 -4.73 5.53 -17.98
CA ARG A 360 -4.96 4.22 -17.33
C ARG A 360 -6.06 4.33 -16.27
N ILE A 361 -6.06 5.43 -15.51
CA ILE A 361 -7.10 5.70 -14.49
C ILE A 361 -8.49 5.77 -15.13
N VAL A 362 -8.65 6.54 -16.22
CA VAL A 362 -9.93 6.66 -16.93
C VAL A 362 -10.44 5.30 -17.43
N ARG A 363 -9.56 4.45 -17.96
CA ARG A 363 -9.93 3.08 -18.36
C ARG A 363 -10.31 2.22 -17.15
N GLY A 364 -9.56 2.33 -16.05
CA GLY A 364 -9.85 1.64 -14.80
C GLY A 364 -11.23 2.01 -14.22
N ILE A 365 -11.65 3.27 -14.31
CA ILE A 365 -12.99 3.71 -13.89
C ILE A 365 -14.08 2.95 -14.66
N ALA A 366 -13.94 2.87 -16.00
CA ALA A 366 -14.91 2.16 -16.83
C ALA A 366 -15.00 0.67 -16.46
N ARG A 367 -13.87 0.02 -16.20
CA ARG A 367 -13.82 -1.40 -15.78
C ARG A 367 -14.46 -1.63 -14.42
N VAL A 368 -14.07 -0.83 -13.41
CA VAL A 368 -14.62 -0.93 -12.06
C VAL A 368 -16.13 -0.68 -12.07
N TYR A 369 -16.59 0.28 -12.87
CA TYR A 369 -18.02 0.54 -13.04
C TYR A 369 -18.78 -0.64 -13.65
N ARG A 370 -18.21 -1.31 -14.67
CA ARG A 370 -18.81 -2.51 -15.27
C ARG A 370 -18.70 -3.76 -14.39
N GLY A 371 -18.03 -3.68 -13.25
CA GLY A 371 -17.79 -4.83 -12.36
C GLY A 371 -16.77 -5.83 -12.91
N GLU A 372 -15.93 -5.40 -13.86
CA GLU A 372 -14.88 -6.23 -14.44
C GLU A 372 -13.75 -6.48 -13.43
N GLN A 373 -13.04 -7.60 -13.57
CA GLN A 373 -11.86 -7.85 -12.75
C GLN A 373 -10.74 -6.88 -13.11
N ALA A 374 -9.98 -6.44 -12.09
CA ALA A 374 -8.81 -5.60 -12.27
C ALA A 374 -7.86 -6.20 -13.30
N GLU A 375 -7.34 -5.35 -14.19
CA GLU A 375 -6.27 -5.72 -15.11
C GLU A 375 -5.10 -6.32 -14.29
N ARG A 376 -4.74 -7.57 -14.57
CA ARG A 376 -3.48 -8.11 -14.04
C ARG A 376 -2.39 -7.25 -14.66
N ALA A 377 -1.52 -6.67 -13.84
CA ALA A 377 -0.30 -6.08 -14.36
C ALA A 377 0.38 -7.18 -15.18
N GLU A 378 0.48 -6.99 -16.50
CA GLU A 378 1.23 -7.91 -17.34
C GLU A 378 2.63 -8.02 -16.74
N PRO A 379 3.16 -9.23 -16.48
CA PRO A 379 4.60 -9.34 -16.32
C PRO A 379 5.19 -8.76 -17.59
N ALA A 380 6.08 -7.77 -17.46
CA ALA A 380 6.75 -7.13 -18.58
C ALA A 380 7.13 -8.21 -19.59
N THR A 381 6.52 -8.14 -20.77
CA THR A 381 6.65 -9.12 -21.85
C THR A 381 8.12 -9.51 -22.02
N SER A 382 8.43 -10.78 -21.73
CA SER A 382 9.64 -11.41 -22.20
C SER A 382 9.56 -11.42 -23.73
N THR A 383 10.24 -10.49 -24.38
CA THR A 383 10.52 -10.59 -25.81
C THR A 383 11.23 -11.92 -26.05
N GLY A 384 10.69 -12.67 -27.01
CA GLY A 384 10.84 -14.11 -27.17
C GLY A 384 12.26 -14.64 -27.21
N ILE A 385 12.44 -15.78 -26.54
CA ILE A 385 13.40 -16.81 -26.95
C ILE A 385 12.57 -18.10 -27.06
N ASP A 386 12.51 -18.63 -28.27
CA ASP A 386 11.81 -19.85 -28.64
C ASP A 386 12.45 -21.06 -27.92
N PRO A 387 11.72 -21.86 -27.13
CA PRO A 387 12.27 -22.98 -26.38
C PRO A 387 12.59 -24.22 -27.23
N ARG A 388 12.67 -24.12 -28.56
CA ARG A 388 12.94 -25.27 -29.46
C ARG A 388 14.36 -25.40 -30.01
N LEU A 389 15.33 -24.61 -29.54
CA LEU A 389 16.73 -24.74 -29.97
C LEU A 389 17.64 -25.10 -28.79
N ALA A 390 17.49 -26.33 -28.30
CA ALA A 390 18.50 -26.98 -27.46
C ALA A 390 18.36 -28.51 -27.60
N GLU A 391 18.74 -29.04 -28.77
CA GLU A 391 19.19 -30.44 -28.85
C GLU A 391 20.70 -30.48 -28.57
N PRO A 392 21.18 -31.40 -27.71
CA PRO A 392 22.61 -31.60 -27.52
C PRO A 392 23.15 -32.47 -28.65
N SER A 393 23.96 -31.90 -29.54
CA SER A 393 24.80 -32.67 -30.45
C SER A 393 25.96 -33.27 -29.68
N THR A 394 25.88 -34.58 -29.45
CA THR A 394 27.02 -35.46 -29.19
C THR A 394 28.08 -35.30 -30.26
N LEU A 395 29.32 -34.99 -29.85
CA LEU A 395 30.56 -35.68 -30.20
C LEU A 395 31.70 -35.18 -29.30
#